data_AF-A0A4Y7JR50-F1
#
_entry.id   AF-A0A4Y7JR50-F1
#
_cell.length_a   1.000
_cell.length_b   1.000
_cell.length_c   1.000
_cell.angle_alpha   90.00
_cell.angle_beta   90.00
_cell.angle_gamma   90.00
#
_symmetry.space_group_name_H-M   'P 1'
#
loop_
_entity.id
_entity.type
_entity.pdbx_description
1 polymer ?
#
loop_
_entity_poly.entity_id
_entity_poly.type
_entity_poly.pdbx_seq_one_letter_code
_entity_poly.pdbx_strand_id
1 'polypeptide(L)'
;MDSENQKTLVEILEADIKVDIAKYINFVSNPQSGAIATFSGTTRDTFEGKTVVELRYEAYVPMAERQIKSICSSARSSWSLEAIAVAHRLGSVPVGETSVFVAISSVHRDDALDACKYVIDELKASVPIFKKEVYSNGEVWKENREFLERKDEYSSGISAAGGRVCCGSKVKEVPAAKEKKSCCVNKTKVRDEEAECTS
;
A
#
# COMPACT_ATOMS: atom_id res chain seq x y z
N MET A 1 22.75 -0.94 -16.08
CA MET A 1 22.27 -2.27 -16.47
C MET A 1 21.58 -2.83 -15.23
N ASP A 2 20.26 -2.73 -15.02
CA ASP A 2 19.14 -2.51 -15.93
C ASP A 2 18.04 -1.72 -15.22
N SER A 3 17.90 -0.44 -15.55
CA SER A 3 16.83 0.42 -15.02
C SER A 3 15.56 0.40 -15.88
N GLU A 4 15.58 -0.36 -16.99
CA GLU A 4 14.56 -0.27 -18.06
C GLU A 4 13.42 -1.30 -17.95
N ASN A 5 13.43 -2.24 -17.00
CA ASN A 5 12.41 -3.29 -16.92
C ASN A 5 11.67 -3.40 -15.57
N GLN A 6 11.62 -2.32 -14.81
CA GLN A 6 10.91 -2.31 -13.53
C GLN A 6 9.40 -2.22 -13.75
N LYS A 7 8.70 -3.36 -13.74
CA LYS A 7 7.25 -3.49 -13.99
C LYS A 7 6.42 -2.77 -12.91
N THR A 8 6.18 -1.48 -13.10
CA THR A 8 5.48 -0.60 -12.15
C THR A 8 4.31 0.08 -12.85
N LEU A 9 3.10 -0.10 -12.31
CA LEU A 9 1.89 0.57 -12.76
C LEU A 9 1.40 1.50 -11.67
N VAL A 10 1.21 2.78 -11.99
CA VAL A 10 0.61 3.76 -11.08
C VAL A 10 -0.52 4.45 -11.83
N GLU A 11 -1.73 4.37 -11.29
CA GLU A 11 -2.91 4.98 -11.88
C GLU A 11 -3.68 5.79 -10.84
N ILE A 12 -3.93 7.06 -11.15
CA ILE A 12 -4.88 7.89 -10.43
C ILE A 12 -6.16 7.95 -11.26
N LEU A 13 -7.21 7.27 -10.80
CA LEU A 13 -8.47 7.15 -11.51
C LEU A 13 -9.35 8.37 -11.24
N GLU A 14 -10.01 8.87 -12.27
CA GLU A 14 -11.00 9.93 -12.15
C GLU A 14 -12.30 9.45 -11.46
N ALA A 15 -13.20 10.39 -11.20
CA ALA A 15 -14.51 10.08 -10.64
C ALA A 15 -15.26 9.05 -11.50
N ASP A 16 -16.07 8.21 -10.86
CA ASP A 16 -16.91 7.16 -11.47
C ASP A 16 -16.20 5.93 -12.06
N ILE A 17 -14.88 5.93 -12.17
CA ILE A 17 -14.12 4.74 -12.61
C ILE A 17 -13.86 3.83 -11.40
N LYS A 18 -14.51 2.67 -11.38
CA LYS A 18 -14.25 1.65 -10.34
C LYS A 18 -12.87 1.03 -10.52
N VAL A 19 -12.22 0.75 -9.41
CA VAL A 19 -10.93 0.05 -9.38
C VAL A 19 -11.14 -1.40 -9.83
N ASP A 20 -10.65 -1.75 -11.01
CA ASP A 20 -10.64 -3.14 -11.49
C ASP A 20 -9.50 -3.92 -10.81
N ILE A 21 -9.83 -4.60 -9.73
CA ILE A 21 -8.88 -5.41 -8.95
C ILE A 21 -8.17 -6.45 -9.83
N ALA A 22 -8.90 -7.09 -10.75
CA ALA A 22 -8.35 -8.14 -11.59
C ALA A 22 -7.27 -7.59 -12.54
N LYS A 23 -7.46 -6.39 -13.10
CA LYS A 23 -6.45 -5.70 -13.92
C LYS A 23 -5.11 -5.60 -13.19
N TYR A 24 -5.10 -5.16 -11.93
CA TYR A 24 -3.88 -4.94 -11.18
C TYR A 24 -3.22 -6.24 -10.72
N ILE A 25 -4.01 -7.25 -10.31
CA ILE A 25 -3.49 -8.58 -9.98
C ILE A 25 -2.85 -9.23 -11.21
N ASN A 26 -3.52 -9.17 -12.36
CA ASN A 26 -2.99 -9.69 -13.62
C ASN A 26 -1.73 -8.95 -14.06
N PHE A 27 -1.67 -7.63 -13.84
CA PHE A 27 -0.46 -6.86 -14.13
C PHE A 27 0.73 -7.32 -13.28
N VAL A 28 0.55 -7.59 -11.99
CA VAL A 28 1.68 -8.02 -11.14
C VAL A 28 1.99 -9.51 -11.23
N SER A 29 1.09 -10.31 -11.83
CA SER A 29 1.32 -11.73 -12.06
C SER A 29 2.52 -11.97 -12.99
N ASN A 30 3.40 -12.86 -12.57
CA ASN A 30 4.60 -13.28 -13.30
C ASN A 30 4.90 -14.74 -12.94
N PRO A 31 5.24 -15.62 -13.91
CA PRO A 31 5.68 -16.99 -13.63
C PRO A 31 6.84 -17.13 -12.62
N GLN A 32 7.64 -16.08 -12.42
CA GLN A 32 8.74 -16.06 -11.45
C GLN A 32 8.30 -15.65 -10.03
N SER A 33 7.09 -15.10 -9.86
CA SER A 33 6.56 -14.68 -8.57
C SER A 33 5.99 -15.87 -7.80
N GLY A 34 6.50 -16.12 -6.60
CA GLY A 34 5.96 -17.12 -5.66
C GLY A 34 4.86 -16.56 -4.76
N ALA A 35 4.66 -15.24 -4.71
CA ALA A 35 3.63 -14.59 -3.92
C ALA A 35 3.13 -13.29 -4.56
N ILE A 36 1.86 -13.00 -4.33
CA ILE A 36 1.24 -11.69 -4.59
C ILE A 36 0.57 -11.24 -3.29
N ALA A 37 0.94 -10.08 -2.79
CA ALA A 37 0.26 -9.42 -1.69
C ALA A 37 -0.58 -8.26 -2.22
N THR A 38 -1.81 -8.13 -1.72
CA THR A 38 -2.71 -7.06 -2.11
C THR A 38 -3.25 -6.33 -0.89
N PHE A 39 -3.54 -5.04 -1.07
CA PHE A 39 -4.25 -4.22 -0.10
C PHE A 39 -5.39 -3.51 -0.83
N SER A 40 -6.59 -3.55 -0.25
CA SER A 40 -7.75 -2.80 -0.72
C SER A 40 -8.26 -1.93 0.42
N GLY A 41 -8.19 -0.61 0.24
CA GLY A 41 -8.80 0.36 1.13
C GLY A 41 -10.24 0.58 0.72
N THR A 42 -11.19 0.07 1.51
CA THR A 42 -12.63 0.20 1.24
C THR A 42 -13.28 1.27 2.11
N THR A 43 -14.27 1.96 1.55
CA THR A 43 -15.09 2.92 2.31
C THR A 43 -16.00 2.18 3.29
N ARG A 44 -15.93 2.54 4.57
CA ARG A 44 -16.79 1.98 5.63
C ARG A 44 -18.06 2.82 5.81
N ASP A 45 -19.12 2.18 6.28
CA ASP A 45 -20.43 2.80 6.52
C ASP A 45 -20.50 3.67 7.79
N THR A 46 -19.54 3.51 8.68
CA THR A 46 -19.55 4.13 10.00
C THR A 46 -18.23 4.81 10.31
N PHE A 47 -18.29 6.05 10.77
CA PHE A 47 -17.14 6.79 11.29
C PHE A 47 -17.56 7.60 12.52
N GLU A 48 -16.86 7.42 13.65
CA GLU A 48 -17.16 8.12 14.93
C GLU A 48 -18.65 8.07 15.34
N GLY A 49 -19.33 6.96 15.05
CA GLY A 49 -20.75 6.76 15.36
C GLY A 49 -21.75 7.42 14.40
N LYS A 50 -21.27 8.02 13.31
CA LYS A 50 -22.10 8.63 12.26
C LYS A 50 -22.12 7.75 11.00
N THR A 51 -23.27 7.72 10.33
CA THR A 51 -23.46 7.02 9.05
C THR A 51 -22.85 7.80 7.90
N VAL A 52 -21.81 7.24 7.29
CA VAL A 52 -21.13 7.78 6.11
C VAL A 52 -21.85 7.27 4.87
N VAL A 53 -22.09 8.14 3.90
CA VAL A 53 -22.72 7.79 2.61
C VAL A 53 -21.64 7.54 1.55
N GLU A 54 -20.64 8.41 1.50
CA GLU A 54 -19.52 8.34 0.56
C GLU A 54 -18.28 9.04 1.12
N LEU A 55 -17.12 8.68 0.58
CA LEU A 55 -15.88 9.44 0.75
C LEU A 55 -15.56 10.16 -0.56
N ARG A 56 -15.23 11.44 -0.50
CA ARG A 56 -14.72 12.19 -1.65
C ARG A 56 -13.22 12.38 -1.53
N TYR A 57 -12.50 12.07 -2.60
CA TYR A 57 -11.05 12.22 -2.67
C TYR A 57 -10.65 13.28 -3.69
N GLU A 58 -9.76 14.18 -3.28
CA GLU A 58 -9.17 15.21 -4.13
C GLU A 58 -7.65 15.16 -4.05
N ALA A 59 -6.98 15.36 -5.18
CA ALA A 59 -5.52 15.32 -5.24
C ALA A 59 -4.97 16.19 -6.36
N TYR A 60 -3.76 16.70 -6.16
CA TYR A 60 -2.96 17.25 -7.26
C TYR A 60 -2.28 16.10 -8.01
N VAL A 61 -2.97 15.58 -9.03
CA VAL A 61 -2.64 14.34 -9.76
C VAL A 61 -1.15 14.23 -10.14
N PRO A 62 -0.51 15.22 -10.80
CA PRO A 62 0.88 15.08 -11.24
C PRO A 62 1.87 14.90 -10.08
N MET A 63 1.59 15.53 -8.93
CA MET A 63 2.42 15.39 -7.73
C MET A 63 2.15 14.06 -7.02
N ALA A 64 0.89 13.64 -6.95
CA ALA A 64 0.51 12.37 -6.36
C ALA A 64 1.18 11.20 -7.09
N GLU A 65 1.10 11.17 -8.42
CA GLU A 65 1.75 10.14 -9.24
C GLU A 65 3.27 10.10 -9.05
N ARG A 66 3.92 11.28 -9.02
CA ARG A 66 5.38 11.37 -8.80
C ARG A 66 5.78 10.81 -7.44
N GLN A 67 5.03 11.14 -6.39
CA GLN A 67 5.33 10.64 -5.05
C GLN A 67 5.09 9.13 -4.94
N ILE A 68 3.99 8.61 -5.49
CA ILE A 68 3.72 7.17 -5.50
C ILE A 68 4.84 6.43 -6.25
N LYS A 69 5.27 6.94 -7.41
CA LYS A 69 6.42 6.37 -8.14
C LYS A 69 7.69 6.37 -7.30
N SER A 70 7.97 7.44 -6.56
CA SER A 70 9.11 7.51 -5.64
C SER A 70 9.03 6.48 -4.50
N ILE A 71 7.83 6.25 -3.95
CA ILE A 71 7.59 5.22 -2.94
C ILE A 71 7.84 3.83 -3.53
N CYS A 72 7.33 3.56 -4.74
CA CYS A 72 7.58 2.29 -5.44
C CYS A 72 9.08 2.05 -5.68
N SER A 73 9.83 3.08 -6.09
CA SER A 73 11.29 2.99 -6.24
C SER A 73 11.99 2.71 -4.90
N SER A 74 11.51 3.31 -3.81
CA SER A 74 12.05 3.07 -2.46
C SER A 74 11.77 1.64 -2.00
N ALA A 75 10.55 1.13 -2.22
CA ALA A 75 10.20 -0.25 -1.93
C ALA A 75 11.09 -1.25 -2.69
N ARG A 76 11.36 -1.00 -3.98
CA ARG A 76 12.27 -1.84 -4.78
C ARG A 76 13.73 -1.81 -4.30
N SER A 77 14.13 -0.75 -3.60
CA SER A 77 15.48 -0.65 -3.03
C SER A 77 15.61 -1.46 -1.73
N SER A 78 14.49 -1.75 -1.06
CA SER A 78 14.45 -2.46 0.22
C SER A 78 14.06 -3.94 0.11
N TRP A 79 13.25 -4.30 -0.89
CA TRP A 79 12.74 -5.66 -1.08
C TRP A 79 12.94 -6.18 -2.51
N SER A 80 13.03 -7.50 -2.67
CA SER A 80 13.12 -8.15 -3.98
C SER A 80 11.74 -8.29 -4.61
N LEU A 81 11.35 -7.28 -5.39
CA LEU A 81 10.01 -7.16 -5.98
C LEU A 81 10.04 -7.34 -7.49
N GLU A 82 9.17 -8.19 -8.01
CA GLU A 82 8.98 -8.42 -9.44
C GLU A 82 8.16 -7.29 -10.05
N ALA A 83 6.94 -7.07 -9.54
CA ALA A 83 6.03 -6.06 -10.03
C ALA A 83 5.29 -5.33 -8.90
N ILE A 84 4.94 -4.07 -9.17
CA ILE A 84 4.18 -3.21 -8.26
C ILE A 84 3.07 -2.54 -9.06
N ALA A 85 1.85 -2.59 -8.55
CA ALA A 85 0.72 -1.84 -9.05
C ALA A 85 0.08 -1.04 -7.91
N VAL A 86 -0.16 0.25 -8.14
CA VAL A 86 -0.85 1.14 -7.21
C VAL A 86 -1.93 1.89 -7.97
N ALA A 87 -3.15 1.81 -7.47
CA ALA A 87 -4.29 2.54 -7.99
C ALA A 87 -4.92 3.36 -6.88
N HIS A 88 -5.26 4.61 -7.17
CA HIS A 88 -6.05 5.44 -6.26
C HIS A 88 -7.17 6.13 -7.04
N ARG A 89 -8.40 5.98 -6.58
CA ARG A 89 -9.58 6.62 -7.13
C ARG A 89 -9.79 8.00 -6.52
N LEU A 90 -10.11 8.98 -7.36
CA LEU A 90 -10.53 10.32 -6.96
C LEU A 90 -12.06 10.48 -7.11
N GLY A 91 -12.58 11.60 -6.62
CA GLY A 91 -14.00 11.88 -6.63
C GLY A 91 -14.76 11.09 -5.58
N SER A 92 -16.05 10.82 -5.83
CA SER A 92 -16.90 10.07 -4.90
C SER A 92 -16.61 8.57 -4.95
N VAL A 93 -16.47 7.99 -3.75
CA VAL A 93 -16.33 6.56 -3.50
C VAL A 93 -17.40 6.14 -2.49
N PRO A 94 -18.49 5.49 -2.95
CA PRO A 94 -19.55 4.98 -2.09
C PRO A 94 -19.03 3.97 -1.05
N VAL A 95 -19.82 3.77 0.02
CA VAL A 95 -19.60 2.70 0.99
C VAL A 95 -19.49 1.33 0.32
N GLY A 96 -18.52 0.53 0.78
CA GLY A 96 -18.22 -0.80 0.25
C GLY A 96 -17.31 -0.79 -0.98
N GLU A 97 -17.07 0.36 -1.61
CA GLU A 97 -16.19 0.46 -2.77
C GLU A 97 -14.73 0.71 -2.38
N THR A 98 -13.82 0.28 -3.25
CA THR A 98 -12.36 0.45 -3.06
C THR A 98 -11.94 1.84 -3.52
N SER A 99 -11.28 2.60 -2.64
CA SER A 99 -10.67 3.89 -2.96
C SER A 99 -9.21 3.76 -3.38
N VAL A 100 -8.46 2.87 -2.73
CA VAL A 100 -7.04 2.63 -3.00
C VAL A 100 -6.77 1.14 -3.10
N PHE A 101 -5.96 0.75 -4.06
CA PHE A 101 -5.55 -0.63 -4.26
C PHE A 101 -4.05 -0.71 -4.50
N VAL A 102 -3.39 -1.62 -3.80
CA VAL A 102 -1.97 -1.93 -3.97
C VAL A 102 -1.86 -3.42 -4.25
N ALA A 103 -1.07 -3.78 -5.26
CA ALA A 103 -0.70 -5.16 -5.51
C ALA A 103 0.81 -5.24 -5.75
N ILE A 104 1.46 -6.20 -5.11
CA ILE A 104 2.91 -6.39 -5.21
C ILE A 104 3.19 -7.87 -5.35
N SER A 105 4.09 -8.21 -6.28
CA SER A 105 4.54 -9.57 -6.47
C SER A 105 6.04 -9.73 -6.19
N SER A 106 6.40 -10.88 -5.64
CA SER A 106 7.78 -11.23 -5.28
C SER A 106 7.99 -12.75 -5.37
N VAL A 107 9.25 -13.18 -5.31
CA VAL A 107 9.60 -14.60 -5.24
C VAL A 107 9.17 -15.20 -3.89
N HIS A 108 9.29 -14.44 -2.81
CA HIS A 108 9.00 -14.89 -1.44
C HIS A 108 7.93 -14.02 -0.77
N ARG A 109 6.97 -14.68 -0.09
CA ARG A 109 5.81 -14.01 0.52
C ARG A 109 6.17 -12.87 1.48
N ASP A 110 7.28 -13.00 2.21
CA ASP A 110 7.66 -12.04 3.25
C ASP A 110 7.96 -10.67 2.60
N ASP A 111 8.68 -10.66 1.48
CA ASP A 111 8.96 -9.44 0.71
C ASP A 111 7.68 -8.78 0.17
N ALA A 112 6.72 -9.57 -0.34
CA ALA A 112 5.47 -9.03 -0.88
C ALA A 112 4.61 -8.40 0.23
N LEU A 113 4.48 -9.06 1.37
CA LEU A 113 3.67 -8.58 2.49
C LEU A 113 4.27 -7.32 3.13
N ASP A 114 5.57 -7.33 3.41
CA ASP A 114 6.26 -6.19 4.02
C ASP A 114 6.28 -4.98 3.10
N ALA A 115 6.55 -5.19 1.80
CA ALA A 115 6.50 -4.10 0.82
C ALA A 115 5.07 -3.55 0.64
N CYS A 116 4.04 -4.41 0.64
CA CYS A 116 2.65 -3.97 0.49
C CYS A 116 2.25 -3.06 1.64
N LYS A 117 2.59 -3.44 2.87
CA LYS A 117 2.41 -2.61 4.07
C LYS A 117 3.17 -1.30 3.97
N TYR A 118 4.45 -1.34 3.61
CA TYR A 118 5.27 -0.13 3.45
C TYR A 118 4.67 0.85 2.44
N VAL A 119 4.24 0.36 1.27
CA VAL A 119 3.68 1.22 0.21
C VAL A 119 2.41 1.92 0.66
N ILE A 120 1.48 1.23 1.35
CA ILE A 120 0.25 1.88 1.82
C ILE A 120 0.52 2.88 2.95
N ASP A 121 1.41 2.55 3.88
CA ASP A 121 1.76 3.42 5.00
C ASP A 121 2.43 4.72 4.47
N GLU A 122 3.37 4.59 3.54
CA GLU A 122 4.02 5.76 2.93
C GLU A 122 3.09 6.56 2.02
N LEU A 123 2.21 5.89 1.25
CA LEU A 123 1.23 6.56 0.40
C LEU A 123 0.37 7.48 1.26
N LYS A 124 -0.20 6.92 2.34
CA LYS A 124 -1.00 7.69 3.27
C LYS A 124 -0.21 8.78 3.96
N ALA A 125 1.04 8.54 4.35
CA ALA A 125 1.77 9.53 5.12
C ALA A 125 2.43 10.64 4.28
N SER A 126 2.63 10.49 2.97
CA SER A 126 3.34 11.49 2.14
C SER A 126 2.51 12.07 1.00
N VAL A 127 1.64 11.28 0.38
CA VAL A 127 0.99 11.66 -0.87
C VAL A 127 -0.14 12.66 -0.58
N PRO A 128 -0.20 13.80 -1.30
CA PRO A 128 -1.18 14.86 -1.06
C PRO A 128 -2.53 14.49 -1.68
N ILE A 129 -3.18 13.49 -1.08
CA ILE A 129 -4.54 13.08 -1.38
C ILE A 129 -5.39 13.39 -0.16
N PHE A 130 -6.40 14.23 -0.35
CA PHE A 130 -7.29 14.70 0.72
C PHE A 130 -8.59 13.92 0.66
N LYS A 131 -9.11 13.53 1.83
CA LYS A 131 -10.37 12.82 1.97
C LYS A 131 -11.41 13.69 2.68
N LYS A 132 -12.62 13.69 2.14
CA LYS A 132 -13.80 14.32 2.72
C LYS A 132 -14.84 13.24 3.03
N GLU A 133 -15.36 13.26 4.24
CA GLU A 133 -16.46 12.39 4.63
C GLU A 133 -17.78 13.09 4.36
N VAL A 134 -18.66 12.42 3.59
CA VAL A 134 -20.01 12.89 3.32
C VAL A 134 -20.98 12.04 4.11
N TYR A 135 -21.71 12.69 5.01
CA TYR A 135 -22.72 12.10 5.86
C TYR A 135 -24.12 12.39 5.33
N SER A 136 -25.12 11.67 5.79
CA SER A 136 -26.53 11.90 5.42
C SER A 136 -27.06 13.28 5.82
N ASN A 137 -26.39 13.97 6.75
CA ASN A 137 -26.79 15.27 7.29
C ASN A 137 -25.73 16.38 7.15
N GLY A 138 -24.64 16.17 6.40
CA GLY A 138 -23.58 17.17 6.23
C GLY A 138 -22.26 16.59 5.71
N GLU A 139 -21.22 17.42 5.62
CA GLU A 139 -19.90 17.02 5.09
C GLU A 139 -18.75 17.57 5.94
N VAL A 140 -17.69 16.78 6.13
CA VAL A 140 -16.52 17.15 6.93
C VAL A 140 -15.24 16.74 6.21
N TRP A 141 -14.32 17.68 6.01
CA TRP A 141 -12.96 17.39 5.54
C TRP A 141 -12.16 16.75 6.67
N LYS A 142 -11.46 15.64 6.38
CA LYS A 142 -10.56 15.01 7.35
C LYS A 142 -9.12 15.35 7.02
N GLU A 143 -8.44 15.85 8.04
CA GLU A 143 -6.99 15.97 8.01
C GLU A 143 -6.32 14.60 8.12
N ASN A 144 -5.16 14.49 7.50
CA ASN A 144 -4.42 13.26 7.45
C ASN A 144 -3.49 13.14 8.68
N ARG A 145 -3.93 12.40 9.70
CA ARG A 145 -3.17 12.24 10.95
C ARG A 145 -1.80 11.58 10.72
N GLU A 146 -1.73 10.65 9.78
CA GLU A 146 -0.52 9.90 9.41
C GLU A 146 0.58 10.84 8.85
N PHE A 147 0.19 11.96 8.23
CA PHE A 147 1.13 13.01 7.79
C PHE A 147 1.74 13.78 8.97
N LEU A 148 0.98 14.01 10.04
CA LEU A 148 1.41 14.80 11.21
C LEU A 148 2.35 14.01 12.13
N GLU A 149 2.04 12.74 12.38
CA GLU A 149 2.87 11.86 13.24
C GLU A 149 4.30 11.75 12.70
N ARG A 150 4.47 11.75 11.37
CA ARG A 150 5.79 11.78 10.73
C ARG A 150 6.53 13.11 10.92
N LYS A 151 5.81 14.22 11.03
CA LYS A 151 6.38 15.55 11.30
C LYS A 151 6.93 15.62 12.73
N ASP A 152 6.28 14.95 13.68
CA ASP A 152 6.69 14.90 15.08
C ASP A 152 7.92 13.99 15.31
N GLU A 153 8.07 12.91 14.55
CA GLU A 153 9.33 12.15 14.50
C GLU A 153 10.51 12.98 13.98
N TYR A 154 10.26 13.93 13.07
CA TYR A 154 11.29 14.81 12.52
C TYR A 154 11.64 15.98 13.47
N SER A 155 10.67 16.51 14.21
CA SER A 155 10.89 17.61 15.16
C SER A 155 11.57 17.13 16.46
N SER A 156 11.24 15.92 16.93
CA SER A 156 11.91 15.28 18.08
C SER A 156 13.37 14.89 17.79
N GLY A 157 13.74 14.70 16.53
CA GLY A 157 15.13 14.47 16.10
C GLY A 157 16.00 15.73 15.94
N ILE A 158 15.42 16.94 16.01
CA ILE A 158 16.13 18.22 15.79
C ILE A 158 16.59 18.89 17.10
N SER A 159 16.05 18.52 18.27
CA SER A 159 16.40 19.14 19.54
C SER A 159 17.79 18.74 20.10
N ALA A 160 18.55 17.87 19.42
CA ALA A 160 19.85 17.38 19.88
C ALA A 160 21.08 17.80 19.04
N ALA A 161 20.95 18.58 17.96
CA ALA A 161 22.14 19.01 17.20
C ALA A 161 21.95 20.37 16.52
N GLY A 162 22.47 21.42 17.15
CA GLY A 162 22.71 22.71 16.50
C GLY A 162 23.82 22.57 15.46
N GLY A 163 23.52 22.80 14.19
CA GLY A 163 24.51 22.84 13.11
C GLY A 163 23.88 23.04 11.73
N ARG A 164 24.45 23.98 10.96
CA ARG A 164 24.04 24.44 9.63
C ARG A 164 23.46 23.38 8.69
N VAL A 165 22.36 23.74 8.03
CA VAL A 165 21.76 23.01 6.91
C VAL A 165 22.71 23.03 5.71
N CYS A 166 23.18 21.84 5.32
CA CYS A 166 23.69 21.57 3.99
C CYS A 166 22.78 20.52 3.34
N CYS A 167 22.42 20.78 2.09
CA CYS A 167 21.45 20.05 1.29
C CYS A 167 21.88 18.58 1.15
N GLY A 168 21.08 17.65 1.64
CA GLY A 168 21.35 16.22 1.50
C GLY A 168 20.07 15.41 1.71
N SER A 169 19.67 14.69 0.66
CA SER A 169 18.62 13.68 0.69
C SER A 169 18.87 12.69 1.84
N LYS A 170 17.98 12.65 2.83
CA LYS A 170 18.05 11.67 3.93
C LYS A 170 16.99 10.59 3.71
N VAL A 171 17.43 9.49 3.10
CA VAL A 171 16.73 8.20 3.09
C VAL A 171 16.87 7.61 4.50
N LYS A 172 15.76 7.23 5.15
CA LYS A 172 15.81 6.45 6.40
C LYS A 172 16.35 5.05 6.09
N GLU A 173 17.37 4.61 6.81
CA GLU A 173 17.82 3.22 6.81
C GLU A 173 16.73 2.32 7.40
N VAL A 174 16.32 1.31 6.63
CA VAL A 174 15.50 0.19 7.13
C VAL A 174 16.43 -0.76 7.89
N PRO A 175 16.07 -1.27 9.09
CA PRO A 175 16.95 -2.13 9.86
C PRO A 175 17.33 -3.39 9.07
N ALA A 176 18.61 -3.75 9.17
CA ALA A 176 19.26 -4.80 8.39
C ALA A 176 18.50 -6.14 8.40
N ALA A 177 18.47 -6.77 7.22
CA ALA A 177 17.94 -8.10 6.97
C ALA A 177 18.49 -9.11 7.99
N LYS A 178 17.59 -9.75 8.74
CA LYS A 178 17.95 -10.84 9.66
C LYS A 178 18.44 -12.05 8.87
N GLU A 179 19.57 -12.59 9.33
CA GLU A 179 20.28 -13.71 8.73
C GLU A 179 19.41 -14.95 8.48
N LYS A 180 19.63 -15.54 7.31
CA LYS A 180 18.99 -16.76 6.81
C LYS A 180 19.20 -17.93 7.79
N LYS A 181 18.10 -18.50 8.28
CA LYS A 181 18.08 -19.89 8.74
C LYS A 181 17.16 -20.71 7.84
N SER A 182 17.83 -21.53 7.03
CA SER A 182 17.28 -22.70 6.36
C SER A 182 16.40 -23.51 7.31
N CYS A 183 15.16 -23.79 6.90
CA CYS A 183 14.49 -25.01 7.32
C CYS A 183 13.32 -25.31 6.37
N CYS A 184 13.64 -26.04 5.31
CA CYS A 184 12.68 -26.99 4.75
C CYS A 184 12.35 -28.05 5.82
N VAL A 185 11.16 -28.69 5.72
CA VAL A 185 10.60 -29.85 6.48
C VAL A 185 9.29 -29.40 7.19
N ASN A 186 8.09 -29.98 7.00
CA ASN A 186 7.62 -31.20 6.34
C ASN A 186 6.19 -30.99 5.79
N LYS A 187 5.88 -31.60 4.64
CA LYS A 187 4.50 -31.74 4.13
C LYS A 187 3.70 -32.68 5.05
N THR A 188 2.60 -32.20 5.61
CA THR A 188 1.63 -33.02 6.34
C THR A 188 0.95 -33.97 5.35
N LYS A 189 1.14 -35.27 5.56
CA LYS A 189 0.49 -36.34 4.80
C LYS A 189 -0.95 -36.48 5.35
N VAL A 190 -1.96 -36.12 4.57
CA VAL A 190 -3.36 -36.41 4.91
C VAL A 190 -3.54 -37.93 4.78
N ARG A 191 -4.05 -38.58 5.82
CA ARG A 191 -4.48 -39.99 5.77
C ARG A 191 -5.96 -39.99 5.44
N ASP A 192 -6.32 -40.74 4.39
CA ASP A 192 -7.71 -41.08 4.11
C ASP A 192 -8.18 -42.08 5.17
N GLU A 193 -9.24 -41.74 5.91
CA GLU A 193 -9.97 -42.69 6.76
C GLU A 193 -11.17 -43.21 5.96
N GLU A 194 -11.14 -44.51 5.69
CA GLU A 194 -12.25 -45.28 5.13
C GLU A 194 -13.41 -45.30 6.13
N ALA A 195 -14.60 -44.88 5.67
CA ALA A 195 -15.85 -45.06 6.40
C ALA A 195 -16.61 -46.24 5.80
N GLU A 196 -16.32 -47.45 6.29
CA GLU A 196 -17.28 -48.56 6.22
C GLU A 196 -18.27 -48.40 7.36
N CYS A 197 -19.55 -48.17 7.03
CA CYS A 197 -20.67 -48.35 7.97
C CYS A 197 -21.64 -49.32 7.32
N THR A 198 -21.56 -50.58 7.74
CA THR A 198 -22.54 -51.63 7.48
C THR A 198 -23.63 -51.59 8.54
N SER A 199 -24.88 -51.63 8.10
CA SER A 199 -26.05 -52.19 8.81
C SER A 199 -27.10 -52.55 7.78
#